data_AF-A0A8C5B6G6-F1
#
_entry.id   AF-A0A8C5B6G6-F1
#
_cell.length_a   1.000
_cell.length_b   1.000
_cell.length_c   1.000
_cell.angle_alpha   90.00
_cell.angle_beta   90.00
_cell.angle_gamma   90.00
#
_symmetry.space_group_name_H-M   'P 1'
#
loop_
_entity.id
_entity.type
_entity.pdbx_description
1 polymer ?
#
loop_
_entity_poly.entity_id
_entity_poly.type
_entity_poly.pdbx_seq_one_letter_code
_entity_poly.pdbx_strand_id
1 'polypeptide(L)'
;DLGGTETRGPPPGGPQGGVLRGPDLLGYVGIEAVLDQMRRKTMKAGFEFNIMVVGQSGLGKSTLVNTLFKSKVSRKSCSPNYEEKISKTVQLQSVSHVIEEKGVRMKLTVIDTPGFGDQINNDRCWEPVLKHVNEQYEKYLKEELRVNRQRKIPDTRVHCCIYFLPASGHWLRPIDVEFMKRLGKIVSIVPVIAKADTLTLEERTEFKQRIRQDLVANGIQVYPQKENDEDAEERLLNNTIRESIPFAVVGTDREHQVNGHRVLGRKTKWGIVEVENVAHCEFANLRDLLIRSHLEDLKQVTHDVHYETYRVQRLTAGAVHQGGPNGSDLETTLWSKLKATKSCPNS
;
A
#
# COMPACT_ATOMS: atom_id res chain seq x y z
N ASP A 1 16.90 76.77 68.61
CA ASP A 1 16.84 76.57 67.13
C ASP A 1 16.37 75.16 66.86
N LEU A 2 15.15 74.97 66.33
CA LEU A 2 14.63 75.28 64.98
C LEU A 2 15.06 74.23 63.95
N GLY A 3 14.08 73.59 63.30
CA GLY A 3 14.28 72.55 62.28
C GLY A 3 13.94 73.01 60.85
N GLY A 4 14.14 72.12 59.87
CA GLY A 4 13.85 72.31 58.44
C GLY A 4 13.58 70.98 57.73
N THR A 5 12.98 71.00 56.52
CA THR A 5 12.25 69.86 55.91
C THR A 5 12.71 69.37 54.52
N GLU A 6 12.29 68.14 54.15
CA GLU A 6 12.46 67.43 52.83
C GLU A 6 13.96 67.12 52.44
N THR A 7 14.33 66.36 51.39
CA THR A 7 13.55 65.95 50.20
C THR A 7 13.73 64.47 49.75
N ARG A 8 12.65 63.90 49.22
CA ARG A 8 12.49 62.73 48.29
C ARG A 8 13.74 62.12 47.60
N GLY A 9 13.71 60.79 47.38
CA GLY A 9 14.43 60.05 46.31
C GLY A 9 13.45 59.47 45.26
N PRO A 10 13.77 58.38 44.51
CA PRO A 10 15.03 57.62 44.35
C PRO A 10 15.79 58.10 43.08
N PRO A 11 16.12 57.38 41.94
CA PRO A 11 15.93 55.98 41.46
C PRO A 11 17.25 55.18 41.20
N PRO A 12 17.20 53.87 40.85
CA PRO A 12 18.37 53.08 40.42
C PRO A 12 18.69 53.19 38.90
N GLY A 13 19.90 52.81 38.51
CA GLY A 13 20.47 53.06 37.17
C GLY A 13 20.03 52.12 36.03
N GLY A 14 20.21 52.60 34.79
CA GLY A 14 19.90 51.87 33.56
C GLY A 14 20.99 50.90 33.06
N PRO A 15 20.68 50.06 32.06
CA PRO A 15 21.58 48.99 31.59
C PRO A 15 22.75 49.51 30.76
N GLN A 16 23.96 49.04 31.07
CA GLN A 16 25.13 49.21 30.21
C GLN A 16 25.19 48.11 29.13
N GLY A 17 25.75 48.43 27.96
CA GLY A 17 25.69 47.57 26.78
C GLY A 17 26.55 46.31 26.87
N GLY A 18 25.96 45.15 26.58
CA GLY A 18 26.68 43.90 26.33
C GLY A 18 27.30 43.88 24.92
N VAL A 19 28.60 43.58 24.83
CA VAL A 19 29.36 43.63 23.57
C VAL A 19 29.07 42.42 22.68
N LEU A 20 28.75 42.66 21.41
CA LEU A 20 28.75 41.62 20.36
C LEU A 20 30.18 41.12 20.12
N ARG A 21 30.47 39.85 20.43
CA ARG A 21 31.81 39.26 20.29
C ARG A 21 31.75 37.75 20.07
N GLY A 22 32.30 37.24 18.96
CA GLY A 22 32.40 35.80 18.66
C GLY A 22 31.84 35.44 17.26
N PRO A 23 32.58 34.70 16.39
CA PRO A 23 32.17 34.46 15.01
C PRO A 23 31.75 33.01 14.70
N ASP A 24 30.60 32.55 15.21
CA ASP A 24 30.05 31.21 14.88
C ASP A 24 29.32 31.16 13.52
N LEU A 25 29.86 31.84 12.51
CA LEU A 25 29.26 32.01 11.17
C LEU A 25 29.40 30.79 10.24
N LEU A 26 29.94 29.67 10.74
CA LEU A 26 29.84 28.34 10.12
C LEU A 26 29.32 27.30 11.12
N GLY A 27 28.25 27.64 11.85
CA GLY A 27 27.45 26.67 12.58
C GLY A 27 26.99 25.52 11.66
N TYR A 28 27.23 24.30 12.12
CA TYR A 28 26.89 22.99 11.51
C TYR A 28 25.82 23.03 10.41
N VAL A 29 26.21 22.73 9.16
CA VAL A 29 25.33 22.81 7.98
C VAL A 29 24.09 21.93 8.21
N GLY A 30 22.93 22.58 8.36
CA GLY A 30 21.72 22.00 8.94
C GLY A 30 20.96 20.99 8.07
N ILE A 31 21.63 19.94 7.58
CA ILE A 31 20.99 18.81 6.87
C ILE A 31 19.94 18.14 7.77
N GLU A 32 20.19 18.05 9.07
CA GLU A 32 19.21 17.59 10.07
C GLU A 32 17.95 18.49 10.11
N ALA A 33 18.10 19.80 9.97
CA ALA A 33 16.97 20.72 9.83
C ALA A 33 16.24 20.56 8.49
N VAL A 34 16.91 20.10 7.42
CA VAL A 34 16.25 19.72 6.16
C VAL A 34 15.40 18.46 6.34
N LEU A 35 15.91 17.43 7.04
CA LEU A 35 15.11 16.24 7.39
C LEU A 35 13.86 16.64 8.19
N ASP A 36 14.01 17.53 9.17
CA ASP A 36 12.88 17.95 10.01
C ASP A 36 11.90 18.89 9.25
N GLN A 37 12.38 19.70 8.30
CA GLN A 37 11.53 20.44 7.35
C GLN A 37 10.77 19.51 6.40
N MET A 38 11.43 18.49 5.84
CA MET A 38 10.79 17.46 5.00
C MET A 38 9.73 16.71 5.79
N ARG A 39 10.03 16.28 7.02
CA ARG A 39 9.10 15.62 7.95
C ARG A 39 7.87 16.48 8.22
N ARG A 40 8.05 17.76 8.59
CA ARG A 40 6.96 18.73 8.82
C ARG A 40 6.12 18.99 7.55
N LYS A 41 6.75 19.07 6.37
CA LYS A 41 6.08 19.23 5.07
C LYS A 41 5.24 18.00 4.73
N THR A 42 5.78 16.81 4.96
CA THR A 42 5.15 15.50 4.71
C THR A 42 3.96 15.26 5.65
N MET A 43 4.12 15.54 6.95
CA MET A 43 3.03 15.52 7.94
C MET A 43 1.85 16.41 7.53
N LYS A 44 2.13 17.62 7.00
CA LYS A 44 1.10 18.54 6.50
C LYS A 44 0.50 18.12 5.16
N ALA A 45 1.27 17.50 4.27
CA ALA A 45 0.82 17.09 2.95
C ALA A 45 -0.13 15.89 3.01
N GLY A 46 0.13 14.93 3.91
CA GLY A 46 -0.63 13.70 4.10
C GLY A 46 -0.49 12.71 2.94
N PHE A 47 -0.42 11.42 3.28
CA PHE A 47 -0.29 10.33 2.32
C PHE A 47 -1.66 9.85 1.82
N GLU A 48 -1.72 9.40 0.57
CA GLU A 48 -2.85 8.66 0.02
C GLU A 48 -2.34 7.27 -0.37
N PHE A 49 -3.03 6.22 0.06
CA PHE A 49 -2.71 4.83 -0.27
C PHE A 49 -3.98 4.08 -0.65
N ASN A 50 -4.00 3.48 -1.84
CA ASN A 50 -5.18 2.82 -2.39
C ASN A 50 -4.89 1.33 -2.60
N ILE A 51 -5.56 0.48 -1.82
CA ILE A 51 -5.47 -0.98 -1.91
C ILE A 51 -6.71 -1.49 -2.66
N MET A 52 -6.55 -2.44 -3.57
CA MET A 52 -7.66 -3.18 -4.19
C MET A 52 -7.68 -4.63 -3.69
N VAL A 53 -8.87 -5.17 -3.47
CA VAL A 53 -9.08 -6.51 -2.90
C VAL A 53 -9.81 -7.39 -3.90
N VAL A 54 -9.10 -8.37 -4.47
CA VAL A 54 -9.55 -9.23 -5.58
C VAL A 54 -9.59 -10.70 -5.14
N GLY A 55 -10.51 -11.48 -5.69
CA GLY A 55 -10.63 -12.92 -5.44
C GLY A 55 -12.06 -13.42 -5.54
N GLN A 56 -12.24 -14.74 -5.44
CA GLN A 56 -13.56 -15.38 -5.55
C GLN A 56 -14.57 -14.82 -4.53
N SER A 57 -15.85 -14.90 -4.89
CA SER A 57 -16.95 -14.72 -3.95
C SER A 57 -16.80 -15.59 -2.68
N GLY A 58 -17.34 -15.11 -1.55
CA GLY A 58 -17.36 -15.88 -0.30
C GLY A 58 -16.02 -16.11 0.41
N LEU A 59 -14.88 -15.64 -0.12
CA LEU A 59 -13.55 -15.80 0.52
C LEU A 59 -13.32 -14.89 1.76
N GLY A 60 -14.24 -13.99 2.08
CA GLY A 60 -14.10 -13.07 3.22
C GLY A 60 -13.33 -11.78 2.91
N LYS A 61 -13.32 -11.36 1.63
CA LYS A 61 -12.70 -10.14 1.12
C LYS A 61 -13.03 -8.90 1.97
N SER A 62 -14.29 -8.48 1.98
CA SER A 62 -14.81 -7.34 2.73
C SER A 62 -14.69 -7.53 4.26
N THR A 63 -14.66 -8.77 4.75
CA THR A 63 -14.35 -9.07 6.16
C THR A 63 -12.91 -8.68 6.50
N LEU A 64 -11.93 -9.01 5.65
CA LEU A 64 -10.53 -8.62 5.85
C LEU A 64 -10.33 -7.10 5.75
N VAL A 65 -11.09 -6.43 4.87
CA VAL A 65 -11.12 -4.95 4.79
C VAL A 65 -11.55 -4.36 6.14
N ASN A 66 -12.62 -4.87 6.73
CA ASN A 66 -13.08 -4.46 8.06
C ASN A 66 -12.06 -4.82 9.16
N THR A 67 -11.38 -5.98 9.06
CA THR A 67 -10.28 -6.33 9.98
C THR A 67 -9.13 -5.33 9.89
N LEU A 68 -8.74 -4.91 8.68
CA LEU A 68 -7.62 -3.99 8.46
C LEU A 68 -7.89 -2.61 9.08
N PHE A 69 -9.12 -2.08 8.94
CA PHE A 69 -9.50 -0.82 9.56
C PHE A 69 -9.63 -0.91 11.10
N LYS A 70 -10.18 -2.02 11.65
CA LYS A 70 -10.28 -2.22 13.11
C LYS A 70 -8.94 -2.54 13.78
N SER A 71 -8.00 -3.17 13.07
CA SER A 71 -6.70 -3.62 13.58
C SER A 71 -5.75 -2.45 13.90
N LYS A 72 -5.94 -1.82 15.06
CA LYS A 72 -5.14 -0.72 15.64
C LYS A 72 -5.15 0.60 14.84
N VAL A 73 -5.45 0.55 13.54
CA VAL A 73 -5.63 1.64 12.59
C VAL A 73 -6.71 2.64 13.02
N SER A 74 -7.87 2.18 13.50
CA SER A 74 -8.76 3.02 14.31
C SER A 74 -9.26 2.31 15.58
N ARG A 75 -8.51 2.50 16.68
CA ARG A 75 -9.03 2.35 18.05
C ARG A 75 -9.53 3.67 18.64
N LYS A 76 -9.83 4.68 17.81
CA LYS A 76 -10.24 6.03 18.24
C LYS A 76 -11.53 6.58 17.59
N SER A 77 -12.04 6.00 16.50
CA SER A 77 -13.22 6.55 15.79
C SER A 77 -14.29 5.53 15.37
N CYS A 78 -14.18 4.26 15.75
CA CYS A 78 -15.28 3.29 15.56
C CYS A 78 -16.29 3.38 16.71
N SER A 79 -17.52 3.78 16.41
CA SER A 79 -18.66 3.63 17.32
C SER A 79 -19.03 2.14 17.48
N PRO A 80 -19.62 1.70 18.62
CA PRO A 80 -19.79 0.27 18.89
C PRO A 80 -20.86 -0.44 18.03
N ASN A 81 -21.82 0.30 17.47
CA ASN A 81 -23.03 -0.25 16.85
C ASN A 81 -23.03 -0.08 15.33
N TYR A 82 -22.52 -1.09 14.61
CA TYR A 82 -22.97 -1.36 13.24
C TYR A 82 -22.82 -2.85 12.89
N GLU A 83 -23.82 -3.66 13.26
CA GLU A 83 -23.94 -5.06 12.84
C GLU A 83 -24.58 -5.16 11.45
N GLU A 84 -23.94 -4.62 10.42
CA GLU A 84 -24.38 -4.89 9.06
C GLU A 84 -23.94 -6.30 8.64
N LYS A 85 -24.91 -7.12 8.20
CA LYS A 85 -24.60 -8.39 7.54
C LYS A 85 -23.92 -8.08 6.21
N ILE A 86 -22.60 -8.26 6.15
CA ILE A 86 -21.79 -8.09 4.93
C ILE A 86 -22.48 -8.84 3.78
N SER A 87 -23.08 -8.07 2.87
CA SER A 87 -23.80 -8.60 1.72
C SER A 87 -22.82 -9.01 0.61
N LYS A 88 -23.30 -9.71 -0.43
CA LYS A 88 -22.45 -9.99 -1.59
C LYS A 88 -22.16 -8.68 -2.34
N THR A 89 -20.90 -8.27 -2.38
CA THR A 89 -20.42 -7.13 -3.19
C THR A 89 -20.76 -7.36 -4.66
N VAL A 90 -21.77 -6.63 -5.18
CA VAL A 90 -22.25 -6.75 -6.58
C VAL A 90 -21.49 -5.82 -7.54
N GLN A 91 -20.96 -4.71 -7.03
CA GLN A 91 -20.27 -3.66 -7.79
C GLN A 91 -18.98 -3.25 -7.08
N LEU A 92 -18.05 -2.62 -7.81
CA LEU A 92 -16.84 -2.04 -7.24
C LEU A 92 -17.19 -0.95 -6.23
N GLN A 93 -16.70 -1.08 -4.99
CA GLN A 93 -16.96 -0.11 -3.90
C GLN A 93 -15.65 0.34 -3.24
N SER A 94 -15.43 1.65 -3.19
CA SER A 94 -14.25 2.27 -2.59
C SER A 94 -14.56 2.88 -1.21
N VAL A 95 -14.06 2.25 -0.15
CA VAL A 95 -14.19 2.74 1.22
C VAL A 95 -12.94 3.54 1.60
N SER A 96 -13.09 4.81 1.98
CA SER A 96 -11.97 5.69 2.37
C SER A 96 -11.99 5.98 3.87
N HIS A 97 -10.89 5.69 4.58
CA HIS A 97 -10.70 6.09 5.96
C HIS A 97 -9.44 6.95 6.12
N VAL A 98 -9.54 8.01 6.93
CA VAL A 98 -8.37 8.81 7.33
C VAL A 98 -7.85 8.26 8.65
N ILE A 99 -6.58 7.88 8.63
CA ILE A 99 -5.80 7.27 9.70
C ILE A 99 -4.83 8.34 10.20
N GLU A 100 -4.55 8.36 11.51
CA GLU A 100 -3.56 9.24 12.09
C GLU A 100 -2.68 8.50 13.10
N GLU A 101 -1.39 8.36 12.78
CA GLU A 101 -0.38 7.80 13.69
C GLU A 101 0.76 8.81 13.88
N LYS A 102 1.11 9.12 15.15
CA LYS A 102 2.24 9.99 15.53
C LYS A 102 2.24 11.37 14.83
N GLY A 103 1.05 11.92 14.53
CA GLY A 103 0.87 13.21 13.84
C GLY A 103 1.01 13.15 12.31
N VAL A 104 1.22 11.97 11.73
CA VAL A 104 1.13 11.74 10.28
C VAL A 104 -0.29 11.31 9.93
N ARG A 105 -0.93 12.03 8.99
CA ARG A 105 -2.26 11.69 8.47
C ARG A 105 -2.13 10.93 7.15
N MET A 106 -2.84 9.81 7.04
CA MET A 106 -2.88 8.95 5.86
C MET A 106 -4.33 8.64 5.48
N LYS A 107 -4.71 8.88 4.24
CA LYS A 107 -5.98 8.44 3.66
C LYS A 107 -5.76 7.06 3.04
N LEU A 108 -6.30 6.02 3.69
CA LEU A 108 -6.35 4.66 3.17
C LEU A 108 -7.68 4.47 2.43
N THR A 109 -7.61 4.30 1.12
CA THR A 109 -8.73 3.83 0.30
C THR A 109 -8.61 2.32 0.15
N VAL A 110 -9.69 1.58 0.38
CA VAL A 110 -9.77 0.15 0.04
C VAL A 110 -10.92 -0.07 -0.94
N ILE A 111 -10.60 -0.66 -2.08
CA ILE A 111 -11.52 -0.96 -3.18
C ILE A 111 -11.88 -2.44 -3.08
N ASP A 112 -13.08 -2.75 -2.57
CA ASP A 112 -13.62 -4.11 -2.63
C ASP A 112 -14.18 -4.38 -4.03
N THR A 113 -13.91 -5.59 -4.53
CA THR A 113 -14.29 -6.00 -5.88
C THR A 113 -15.35 -7.10 -5.84
N PRO A 114 -16.30 -7.12 -6.79
CA PRO A 114 -17.27 -8.20 -6.87
C PRO A 114 -16.57 -9.56 -7.03
N GLY A 115 -17.14 -10.59 -6.40
CA GLY A 115 -16.57 -11.94 -6.47
C GLY A 115 -16.75 -12.57 -7.84
N PHE A 116 -15.64 -12.87 -8.53
CA PHE A 116 -15.68 -13.81 -9.66
C PHE A 116 -15.92 -15.25 -9.16
N GLY A 117 -16.19 -16.19 -10.07
CA GLY A 117 -16.39 -17.61 -9.72
C GLY A 117 -17.76 -17.95 -9.13
N ASP A 118 -18.73 -17.05 -9.22
CA ASP A 118 -20.15 -17.27 -8.85
C ASP A 118 -21.05 -17.57 -10.07
N GLN A 119 -20.53 -17.41 -11.31
CA GLN A 119 -21.27 -17.63 -12.55
C GLN A 119 -20.87 -18.96 -13.22
N ILE A 120 -21.69 -19.48 -14.13
CA ILE A 120 -21.39 -20.71 -14.89
C ILE A 120 -20.26 -20.45 -15.90
N ASN A 121 -20.39 -19.39 -16.71
CA ASN A 121 -19.25 -18.87 -17.47
C ASN A 121 -18.51 -17.80 -16.65
N ASN A 122 -17.18 -17.90 -16.55
CA ASN A 122 -16.30 -16.92 -15.90
C ASN A 122 -15.25 -16.34 -16.86
N ASP A 123 -15.40 -16.58 -18.17
CA ASP A 123 -14.66 -15.88 -19.22
C ASP A 123 -14.65 -14.38 -18.93
N ARG A 124 -13.50 -13.73 -19.09
CA ARG A 124 -13.36 -12.28 -19.00
C ARG A 124 -13.73 -11.66 -17.63
N CYS A 125 -13.88 -12.45 -16.56
CA CYS A 125 -14.21 -11.94 -15.22
C CYS A 125 -13.21 -10.90 -14.65
N TRP A 126 -11.99 -10.84 -15.21
CA TRP A 126 -10.98 -9.81 -14.93
C TRP A 126 -11.25 -8.45 -15.61
N GLU A 127 -12.01 -8.39 -16.70
CA GLU A 127 -12.16 -7.17 -17.52
C GLU A 127 -12.68 -5.96 -16.71
N PRO A 128 -13.69 -6.07 -15.82
CA PRO A 128 -14.13 -4.95 -14.98
C PRO A 128 -13.03 -4.43 -14.05
N VAL A 129 -12.17 -5.31 -13.54
CA VAL A 129 -11.08 -4.96 -12.61
C VAL A 129 -9.93 -4.29 -13.36
N LEU A 130 -9.49 -4.86 -14.49
CA LEU A 130 -8.46 -4.24 -15.35
C LEU A 130 -8.92 -2.87 -15.88
N LYS A 131 -10.20 -2.77 -16.29
CA LYS A 131 -10.83 -1.51 -16.72
C LYS A 131 -10.82 -0.48 -15.60
N HIS A 132 -11.16 -0.87 -14.37
CA HIS A 132 -11.12 0.04 -13.21
C HIS A 132 -9.70 0.54 -12.91
N VAL A 133 -8.68 -0.31 -12.93
CA VAL A 133 -7.28 0.12 -12.72
C VAL A 133 -6.85 1.10 -13.82
N ASN A 134 -7.06 0.77 -15.09
CA ASN A 134 -6.73 1.64 -16.23
C ASN A 134 -7.49 2.97 -16.19
N GLU A 135 -8.75 3.00 -15.75
CA GLU A 135 -9.50 4.24 -15.54
C GLU A 135 -8.88 5.16 -14.49
N GLN A 136 -8.17 4.63 -13.47
CA GLN A 136 -7.50 5.47 -12.47
C GLN A 136 -6.18 6.02 -13.02
N TYR A 137 -5.42 5.23 -13.78
CA TYR A 137 -4.23 5.73 -14.52
C TYR A 137 -4.61 6.79 -15.56
N GLU A 138 -5.72 6.59 -16.29
CA GLU A 138 -6.26 7.55 -17.24
C GLU A 138 -6.71 8.88 -16.59
N LYS A 139 -7.30 8.82 -15.39
CA LYS A 139 -7.62 10.03 -14.60
C LYS A 139 -6.36 10.77 -14.18
N TYR A 140 -5.36 10.07 -13.65
CA TYR A 140 -4.10 10.67 -13.21
C TYR A 140 -3.36 11.33 -14.39
N LEU A 141 -3.26 10.64 -15.53
CA LEU A 141 -2.67 11.18 -16.77
C LEU A 141 -3.41 12.44 -17.26
N LYS A 142 -4.74 12.49 -17.15
CA LYS A 142 -5.55 13.67 -17.49
C LYS A 142 -5.37 14.84 -16.53
N GLU A 143 -4.96 14.63 -15.29
CA GLU A 143 -4.56 15.70 -14.37
C GLU A 143 -3.10 16.15 -14.61
N GLU A 144 -2.20 15.23 -14.98
CA GLU A 144 -0.81 15.53 -15.34
C GLU A 144 -0.72 16.42 -16.60
N LEU A 145 -1.52 16.12 -17.62
CA LEU A 145 -1.56 16.83 -18.90
C LEU A 145 -2.28 18.20 -18.86
N ARG A 146 -2.84 18.62 -17.72
CA ARG A 146 -3.49 19.95 -17.61
C ARG A 146 -2.46 21.06 -17.51
N VAL A 147 -2.57 22.05 -18.39
CA VAL A 147 -1.77 23.29 -18.36
C VAL A 147 -1.85 23.97 -16.99
N ASN A 148 -3.07 24.15 -16.46
CA ASN A 148 -3.32 24.68 -15.12
C ASN A 148 -3.43 23.55 -14.07
N ARG A 149 -2.38 22.73 -13.94
CA ARG A 149 -2.30 21.65 -12.95
C ARG A 149 -2.31 22.16 -11.51
N GLN A 150 -2.98 21.43 -10.62
CA GLN A 150 -2.93 21.69 -9.17
C GLN A 150 -1.55 21.36 -8.60
N ARG A 151 -1.11 22.06 -7.54
CA ARG A 151 0.19 21.81 -6.88
C ARG A 151 0.30 20.43 -6.20
N LYS A 152 -0.82 19.76 -5.93
CA LYS A 152 -0.89 18.34 -5.53
C LYS A 152 -1.96 17.69 -6.40
N ILE A 153 -1.59 16.71 -7.21
CA ILE A 153 -2.54 15.85 -7.92
C ILE A 153 -3.08 14.82 -6.91
N PRO A 154 -4.41 14.60 -6.82
CA PRO A 154 -4.97 13.58 -5.93
C PRO A 154 -4.67 12.18 -6.49
N ASP A 155 -4.03 11.32 -5.69
CA ASP A 155 -3.67 9.99 -6.17
C ASP A 155 -4.80 8.98 -5.98
N THR A 156 -5.39 8.57 -7.10
CA THR A 156 -6.48 7.57 -7.15
C THR A 156 -6.02 6.24 -7.74
N ARG A 157 -4.73 6.11 -8.12
CA ARG A 157 -4.15 4.90 -8.69
C ARG A 157 -4.12 3.78 -7.64
N VAL A 158 -4.34 2.54 -8.07
CA VAL A 158 -4.22 1.37 -7.18
C VAL A 158 -2.74 1.06 -6.97
N HIS A 159 -2.26 1.13 -5.72
CA HIS A 159 -0.85 0.89 -5.40
C HIS A 159 -0.54 -0.59 -5.09
N CYS A 160 -1.53 -1.32 -4.60
CA CYS A 160 -1.40 -2.73 -4.25
C CYS A 160 -2.72 -3.48 -4.48
N CYS A 161 -2.64 -4.67 -5.08
CA CYS A 161 -3.77 -5.59 -5.16
C CYS A 161 -3.54 -6.81 -4.25
N ILE A 162 -4.38 -6.97 -3.23
CA ILE A 162 -4.43 -8.18 -2.41
C ILE A 162 -5.26 -9.23 -3.17
N TYR A 163 -4.65 -10.35 -3.53
CA TYR A 163 -5.29 -11.40 -4.33
C TYR A 163 -5.62 -12.63 -3.47
N PHE A 164 -6.91 -12.88 -3.22
CA PHE A 164 -7.40 -13.92 -2.34
C PHE A 164 -7.50 -15.26 -3.08
N LEU A 165 -6.64 -16.20 -2.69
CA LEU A 165 -6.66 -17.59 -3.11
C LEU A 165 -7.56 -18.41 -2.18
N PRO A 166 -8.37 -19.35 -2.70
CA PRO A 166 -9.12 -20.28 -1.87
C PRO A 166 -8.17 -21.24 -1.14
N ALA A 167 -8.46 -21.56 0.12
CA ALA A 167 -7.79 -22.64 0.85
C ALA A 167 -8.24 -24.01 0.31
N SER A 168 -7.68 -24.43 -0.84
CA SER A 168 -7.98 -25.73 -1.49
C SER A 168 -7.01 -26.85 -1.14
N GLY A 169 -5.82 -26.54 -0.60
CA GLY A 169 -4.75 -27.51 -0.30
C GLY A 169 -4.00 -28.06 -1.53
N HIS A 170 -4.56 -27.88 -2.73
CA HIS A 170 -4.05 -28.44 -3.99
C HIS A 170 -3.19 -27.42 -4.78
N TRP A 171 -3.56 -27.15 -6.03
CA TRP A 171 -2.84 -26.29 -6.98
C TRP A 171 -3.58 -24.98 -7.22
N LEU A 172 -2.87 -24.00 -7.79
CA LEU A 172 -3.43 -22.75 -8.26
C LEU A 172 -4.39 -23.00 -9.44
N ARG A 173 -5.62 -22.47 -9.38
CA ARG A 173 -6.62 -22.77 -10.43
C ARG A 173 -6.30 -22.02 -11.73
N PRO A 174 -6.62 -22.56 -12.92
CA PRO A 174 -6.37 -21.89 -14.20
C PRO A 174 -6.97 -20.47 -14.30
N ILE A 175 -8.14 -20.24 -13.69
CA ILE A 175 -8.76 -18.91 -13.59
C ILE A 175 -7.92 -17.93 -12.75
N ASP A 176 -7.34 -18.39 -11.64
CA ASP A 176 -6.53 -17.54 -10.76
C ASP A 176 -5.15 -17.25 -11.40
N VAL A 177 -4.56 -18.25 -12.06
CA VAL A 177 -3.36 -18.12 -12.91
C VAL A 177 -3.55 -17.02 -13.95
N GLU A 178 -4.61 -17.11 -14.76
CA GLU A 178 -4.83 -16.18 -15.87
C GLU A 178 -5.19 -14.76 -15.40
N PHE A 179 -5.95 -14.65 -14.32
CA PHE A 179 -6.24 -13.36 -13.69
C PHE A 179 -4.94 -12.68 -13.21
N MET A 180 -4.09 -13.39 -12.47
CA MET A 180 -2.83 -12.83 -11.97
C MET A 180 -1.82 -12.54 -13.09
N LYS A 181 -1.74 -13.35 -14.16
CA LYS A 181 -0.92 -13.07 -15.36
C LYS A 181 -1.31 -11.77 -16.06
N ARG A 182 -2.59 -11.41 -16.07
CA ARG A 182 -3.08 -10.15 -16.67
C ARG A 182 -2.89 -8.97 -15.72
N LEU A 183 -3.23 -9.16 -14.45
CA LEU A 183 -3.25 -8.11 -13.44
C LEU A 183 -1.82 -7.70 -12.99
N GLY A 184 -0.87 -8.64 -12.89
CA GLY A 184 0.51 -8.38 -12.44
C GLY A 184 1.33 -7.51 -13.41
N LYS A 185 0.85 -7.31 -14.63
CA LYS A 185 1.42 -6.40 -15.63
C LYS A 185 1.01 -4.93 -15.44
N ILE A 186 0.03 -4.66 -14.56
CA ILE A 186 -0.54 -3.31 -14.37
C ILE A 186 -0.66 -2.90 -12.90
N VAL A 187 -0.43 -3.79 -11.93
CA VAL A 187 -0.44 -3.45 -10.50
C VAL A 187 0.35 -4.49 -9.69
N SER A 188 1.00 -4.05 -8.61
CA SER A 188 1.71 -4.91 -7.66
C SER A 188 0.75 -5.87 -6.94
N ILE A 189 0.91 -7.18 -7.15
CA ILE A 189 0.07 -8.23 -6.54
C ILE A 189 0.72 -8.80 -5.28
N VAL A 190 -0.04 -8.83 -4.19
CA VAL A 190 0.27 -9.59 -2.96
C VAL A 190 -0.75 -10.72 -2.82
N PRO A 191 -0.40 -12.00 -3.11
CA PRO A 191 -1.33 -13.10 -2.98
C PRO A 191 -1.46 -13.56 -1.52
N VAL A 192 -2.68 -13.91 -1.12
CA VAL A 192 -3.03 -14.33 0.25
C VAL A 192 -3.92 -15.57 0.23
N ILE A 193 -3.67 -16.53 1.11
CA ILE A 193 -4.55 -17.68 1.30
C ILE A 193 -5.68 -17.26 2.24
N ALA A 194 -6.90 -17.26 1.73
CA ALA A 194 -8.09 -16.85 2.45
C ALA A 194 -8.64 -17.97 3.35
N LYS A 195 -9.14 -17.61 4.54
CA LYS A 195 -9.66 -18.55 5.56
C LYS A 195 -8.61 -19.58 5.98
N ALA A 196 -7.42 -19.11 6.35
CA ALA A 196 -6.35 -19.98 6.81
C ALA A 196 -6.73 -20.84 8.05
N ASP A 197 -7.83 -20.52 8.74
CA ASP A 197 -8.45 -21.33 9.80
C ASP A 197 -9.08 -22.65 9.32
N THR A 198 -9.10 -22.93 8.00
CA THR A 198 -9.57 -24.19 7.43
C THR A 198 -8.45 -25.19 7.06
N LEU A 199 -7.18 -24.83 7.25
CA LEU A 199 -6.02 -25.69 6.98
C LEU A 199 -5.24 -25.95 8.27
N THR A 200 -4.66 -27.14 8.40
CA THR A 200 -3.62 -27.42 9.40
C THR A 200 -2.32 -26.69 9.08
N LEU A 201 -1.39 -26.63 10.03
CA LEU A 201 -0.08 -26.01 9.84
C LEU A 201 0.77 -26.72 8.77
N GLU A 202 0.60 -28.04 8.63
CA GLU A 202 1.28 -28.87 7.64
C GLU A 202 0.72 -28.62 6.24
N GLU A 203 -0.60 -28.75 6.05
CA GLU A 203 -1.28 -28.45 4.77
C GLU A 203 -1.03 -27.00 4.32
N ARG A 204 -1.04 -26.03 5.24
CA ARG A 204 -0.71 -24.62 4.96
C ARG A 204 0.71 -24.47 4.44
N THR A 205 1.67 -25.24 4.94
CA THR A 205 3.08 -25.20 4.53
C THR A 205 3.26 -25.82 3.15
N GLU A 206 2.68 -27.00 2.92
CA GLU A 206 2.66 -27.62 1.58
C GLU A 206 1.98 -26.73 0.54
N PHE A 207 0.81 -26.19 0.85
CA PHE A 207 0.00 -25.38 -0.07
C PHE A 207 0.73 -24.08 -0.45
N LYS A 208 1.43 -23.44 0.50
CA LYS A 208 2.36 -22.34 0.19
C LYS A 208 3.46 -22.74 -0.78
N GLN A 209 4.07 -23.91 -0.59
CA GLN A 209 5.14 -24.40 -1.47
C GLN A 209 4.61 -24.71 -2.89
N ARG A 210 3.44 -25.35 -3.01
CA ARG A 210 2.75 -25.58 -4.29
C ARG A 210 2.43 -24.26 -5.00
N ILE A 211 1.84 -23.28 -4.31
CA ILE A 211 1.54 -21.96 -4.89
C ILE A 211 2.81 -21.24 -5.37
N ARG A 212 3.93 -21.31 -4.63
CA ARG A 212 5.22 -20.73 -5.07
C ARG A 212 5.73 -21.38 -6.36
N GLN A 213 5.64 -22.70 -6.45
CA GLN A 213 6.01 -23.45 -7.65
C GLN A 213 5.11 -23.05 -8.83
N ASP A 214 3.79 -22.98 -8.63
CA ASP A 214 2.83 -22.57 -9.65
C ASP A 214 3.08 -21.13 -10.15
N LEU A 215 3.35 -20.18 -9.24
CA LEU A 215 3.65 -18.78 -9.59
C LEU A 215 4.91 -18.67 -10.46
N VAL A 216 5.99 -19.38 -10.08
CA VAL A 216 7.26 -19.40 -10.83
C VAL A 216 7.09 -20.10 -12.18
N ALA A 217 6.46 -21.27 -12.22
CA ALA A 217 6.22 -22.02 -13.46
C ALA A 217 5.34 -21.26 -14.46
N ASN A 218 4.47 -20.36 -13.97
CA ASN A 218 3.62 -19.51 -14.79
C ASN A 218 4.20 -18.12 -15.10
N GLY A 219 5.40 -17.78 -14.59
CA GLY A 219 6.00 -16.46 -14.77
C GLY A 219 5.19 -15.31 -14.14
N ILE A 220 4.43 -15.59 -13.07
CA ILE A 220 3.60 -14.58 -12.41
C ILE A 220 4.48 -13.75 -11.47
N GLN A 221 4.76 -12.51 -11.88
CA GLN A 221 5.45 -11.54 -11.04
C GLN A 221 4.54 -11.11 -9.88
N VAL A 222 4.95 -11.46 -8.65
CA VAL A 222 4.34 -11.01 -7.40
C VAL A 222 5.27 -10.01 -6.70
N TYR A 223 4.68 -9.16 -5.86
CA TYR A 223 5.41 -8.15 -5.09
C TYR A 223 5.97 -8.74 -3.78
N PRO A 224 7.20 -8.41 -3.34
CA PRO A 224 8.19 -7.54 -3.99
C PRO A 224 8.97 -8.25 -5.10
N GLN A 225 9.16 -7.58 -6.23
CA GLN A 225 9.82 -8.13 -7.43
C GLN A 225 11.35 -8.13 -7.29
N LYS A 226 12.03 -9.22 -7.67
CA LYS A 226 13.51 -9.35 -7.58
C LYS A 226 14.29 -8.38 -8.49
N GLU A 227 13.60 -7.73 -9.43
CA GLU A 227 14.17 -6.75 -10.35
C GLU A 227 14.20 -5.34 -9.75
N ASN A 228 13.59 -5.15 -8.57
CA ASN A 228 13.40 -3.85 -7.92
C ASN A 228 14.16 -3.77 -6.58
N ASP A 229 14.92 -4.81 -6.19
CA ASP A 229 15.78 -4.77 -5.01
C ASP A 229 16.92 -3.75 -5.28
N GLU A 230 16.86 -2.55 -4.72
CA GLU A 230 17.87 -1.50 -4.91
C GLU A 230 19.16 -1.84 -4.15
N ASP A 231 19.02 -2.28 -2.90
CA ASP A 231 20.12 -2.49 -1.95
C ASP A 231 20.24 -3.93 -1.41
N ALA A 232 21.44 -4.28 -0.93
CA ALA A 232 21.70 -5.60 -0.35
C ALA A 232 20.90 -5.88 0.94
N GLU A 233 20.64 -4.84 1.76
CA GLU A 233 19.80 -4.94 2.95
C GLU A 233 18.31 -5.09 2.58
N GLU A 234 17.84 -4.29 1.62
CA GLU A 234 16.47 -4.35 1.12
C GLU A 234 16.17 -5.72 0.50
N ARG A 235 17.10 -6.25 -0.29
CA ARG A 235 17.05 -7.63 -0.83
C ARG A 235 16.89 -8.69 0.25
N LEU A 236 17.50 -8.54 1.42
CA LEU A 236 17.35 -9.47 2.54
C LEU A 236 15.94 -9.40 3.17
N LEU A 237 15.42 -8.18 3.35
CA LEU A 237 14.05 -7.94 3.83
C LEU A 237 13.02 -8.50 2.83
N ASN A 238 13.17 -8.18 1.56
CA ASN A 238 12.31 -8.65 0.47
C ASN A 238 12.35 -10.17 0.30
N ASN A 239 13.49 -10.83 0.50
CA ASN A 239 13.56 -12.29 0.50
C ASN A 239 12.77 -12.92 1.66
N THR A 240 12.89 -12.37 2.88
CA THR A 240 12.09 -12.79 4.04
C THR A 240 10.58 -12.68 3.77
N ILE A 241 10.17 -11.66 3.01
CA ILE A 241 8.78 -11.45 2.58
C ILE A 241 8.37 -12.44 1.48
N ARG A 242 9.22 -12.67 0.47
CA ARG A 242 9.00 -13.69 -0.58
C ARG A 242 8.86 -15.10 0.01
N GLU A 243 9.60 -15.42 1.07
CA GLU A 243 9.50 -16.67 1.84
C GLU A 243 8.25 -16.73 2.75
N SER A 244 7.64 -15.58 3.06
CA SER A 244 6.35 -15.51 3.76
C SER A 244 5.17 -15.69 2.80
N ILE A 245 5.23 -15.10 1.60
CA ILE A 245 4.19 -15.10 0.57
C ILE A 245 3.88 -16.52 0.05
N PRO A 246 2.61 -16.90 -0.24
CA PRO A 246 1.38 -16.15 0.03
C PRO A 246 1.05 -16.11 1.52
N PHE A 247 0.56 -14.97 2.02
CA PHE A 247 0.22 -14.83 3.44
C PHE A 247 -1.07 -15.58 3.76
N ALA A 248 -1.03 -16.45 4.78
CA ALA A 248 -2.19 -17.21 5.23
C ALA A 248 -2.97 -16.42 6.29
N VAL A 249 -4.15 -15.90 5.91
CA VAL A 249 -4.89 -14.91 6.70
C VAL A 249 -6.29 -15.37 7.10
N VAL A 250 -6.74 -14.87 8.26
CA VAL A 250 -8.06 -15.08 8.83
C VAL A 250 -8.72 -13.72 9.00
N GLY A 251 -9.89 -13.51 8.38
CA GLY A 251 -10.67 -12.28 8.55
C GLY A 251 -11.64 -12.37 9.72
N THR A 252 -11.77 -11.29 10.49
CA THR A 252 -12.83 -11.12 11.49
C THR A 252 -13.28 -9.66 11.61
N ASP A 253 -14.59 -9.48 11.73
CA ASP A 253 -15.24 -8.23 12.12
C ASP A 253 -15.45 -8.12 13.63
N ARG A 254 -15.21 -9.21 14.39
CA ARG A 254 -15.59 -9.36 15.80
C ARG A 254 -14.41 -9.24 16.76
N GLU A 255 -14.69 -8.58 17.88
CA GLU A 255 -13.80 -8.51 19.04
C GLU A 255 -14.28 -9.47 20.12
N HIS A 256 -13.34 -10.18 20.74
CA HIS A 256 -13.60 -11.08 21.87
C HIS A 256 -12.65 -10.73 23.02
N GLN A 257 -13.00 -11.12 24.25
CA GLN A 257 -12.14 -10.94 25.40
C GLN A 257 -11.38 -12.24 25.68
N VAL A 258 -10.05 -12.19 25.66
CA VAL A 258 -9.15 -13.30 25.95
C VAL A 258 -8.11 -12.79 26.95
N ASN A 259 -7.90 -13.52 28.04
CA ASN A 259 -6.96 -13.15 29.13
C ASN A 259 -7.15 -11.69 29.60
N GLY A 260 -8.41 -11.24 29.73
CA GLY A 260 -8.79 -9.87 30.08
C GLY A 260 -8.68 -8.83 28.96
N HIS A 261 -7.89 -9.07 27.92
CA HIS A 261 -7.70 -8.14 26.80
C HIS A 261 -8.77 -8.30 25.72
N ARG A 262 -9.20 -7.19 25.09
CA ARG A 262 -10.06 -7.21 23.91
C ARG A 262 -9.19 -7.41 22.66
N VAL A 263 -9.40 -8.52 21.96
CA VAL A 263 -8.65 -8.94 20.77
C VAL A 263 -9.58 -9.14 19.58
N LEU A 264 -9.13 -8.80 18.37
CA LEU A 264 -9.82 -9.21 17.14
C LEU A 264 -9.63 -10.71 16.97
N GLY A 265 -10.73 -11.46 16.97
CA GLY A 265 -10.69 -12.91 16.91
C GLY A 265 -11.90 -13.52 16.23
N ARG A 266 -11.75 -14.74 15.74
CA ARG A 266 -12.80 -15.53 15.10
C ARG A 266 -13.14 -16.70 16.02
N LYS A 267 -14.29 -16.62 16.70
CA LYS A 267 -14.78 -17.69 17.57
C LYS A 267 -15.26 -18.88 16.73
N THR A 268 -14.65 -20.04 16.98
CA THR A 268 -15.04 -21.34 16.41
C THR A 268 -15.75 -22.19 17.46
N LYS A 269 -16.03 -23.48 17.17
CA LYS A 269 -16.48 -24.45 18.18
C LYS A 269 -15.36 -24.86 19.15
N TRP A 270 -14.09 -24.76 18.73
CA TRP A 270 -12.93 -25.30 19.45
C TRP A 270 -12.15 -24.25 20.24
N GLY A 271 -12.30 -22.97 19.90
CA GLY A 271 -11.55 -21.86 20.51
C GLY A 271 -11.72 -20.54 19.76
N ILE A 272 -10.94 -19.54 20.14
CA ILE A 272 -10.94 -18.21 19.50
C ILE A 272 -9.64 -18.07 18.72
N VAL A 273 -9.73 -18.00 17.39
CA VAL A 273 -8.58 -17.74 16.52
C VAL A 273 -8.30 -16.24 16.54
N GLU A 274 -7.36 -15.80 17.36
CA GLU A 274 -6.92 -14.40 17.43
C GLU A 274 -6.22 -14.00 16.13
N VAL A 275 -6.67 -12.92 15.50
CA VAL A 275 -6.23 -12.53 14.15
C VAL A 275 -4.97 -11.67 14.16
N GLU A 276 -4.69 -10.95 15.26
CA GLU A 276 -3.42 -10.24 15.44
C GLU A 276 -2.27 -11.14 15.94
N ASN A 277 -2.52 -12.43 16.20
CA ASN A 277 -1.55 -13.35 16.78
C ASN A 277 -0.84 -14.17 15.69
N VAL A 278 0.48 -14.00 15.59
CA VAL A 278 1.34 -14.63 14.57
C VAL A 278 1.32 -16.17 14.67
N ALA A 279 1.13 -16.72 15.88
CA ALA A 279 1.01 -18.17 16.08
C ALA A 279 -0.27 -18.76 15.45
N HIS A 280 -1.30 -17.94 15.21
CA HIS A 280 -2.53 -18.35 14.56
C HIS A 280 -2.52 -18.03 13.05
N CYS A 281 -2.24 -16.79 12.65
CA CYS A 281 -2.22 -16.40 11.24
C CYS A 281 -1.27 -15.23 10.92
N GLU A 282 -0.92 -15.09 9.64
CA GLU A 282 0.02 -14.07 9.16
C GLU A 282 -0.65 -12.72 8.83
N PHE A 283 -1.87 -12.47 9.33
CA PHE A 283 -2.54 -11.19 9.11
C PHE A 283 -1.72 -10.02 9.67
N ALA A 284 -1.03 -10.20 10.80
CA ALA A 284 -0.09 -9.23 11.33
C ALA A 284 1.02 -8.91 10.32
N ASN A 285 1.62 -9.93 9.69
CA ASN A 285 2.68 -9.77 8.69
C ASN A 285 2.17 -9.05 7.44
N LEU A 286 0.99 -9.42 6.93
CA LEU A 286 0.35 -8.76 5.78
C LEU A 286 0.06 -7.27 6.06
N ARG A 287 -0.47 -6.96 7.25
CA ARG A 287 -0.74 -5.57 7.67
C ARG A 287 0.55 -4.77 7.78
N ASP A 288 1.58 -5.34 8.38
CA ASP A 288 2.85 -4.64 8.65
C ASP A 288 3.69 -4.48 7.37
N LEU A 289 3.55 -5.38 6.38
CA LEU A 289 3.94 -5.14 4.99
C LEU A 289 3.25 -3.89 4.44
N LEU A 290 1.92 -3.93 4.33
CA LEU A 290 1.10 -2.95 3.60
C LEU A 290 1.08 -1.55 4.22
N ILE A 291 1.22 -1.43 5.54
CA ILE A 291 0.98 -0.17 6.28
C ILE A 291 2.25 0.38 6.95
N ARG A 292 3.25 -0.45 7.29
CA ARG A 292 4.41 0.00 8.07
C ARG A 292 5.73 0.04 7.31
N SER A 293 5.97 -0.93 6.44
CA SER A 293 7.30 -1.16 5.87
C SER A 293 7.36 -0.89 4.37
N HIS A 294 6.41 -1.39 3.59
CA HIS A 294 6.48 -1.41 2.12
C HIS A 294 5.47 -0.46 1.45
N LEU A 295 4.86 0.45 2.21
CA LEU A 295 3.82 1.35 1.71
C LEU A 295 4.33 2.34 0.66
N GLU A 296 5.54 2.90 0.85
CA GLU A 296 6.09 3.88 -0.09
C GLU A 296 6.71 3.21 -1.32
N ASP A 297 7.38 2.06 -1.18
CA ASP A 297 7.85 1.28 -2.33
C ASP A 297 6.68 0.78 -3.21
N LEU A 298 5.59 0.27 -2.61
CA LEU A 298 4.36 -0.05 -3.36
C LEU A 298 3.82 1.14 -4.16
N LYS A 299 4.05 2.38 -3.71
CA LYS A 299 3.70 3.61 -4.44
C LYS A 299 4.75 3.95 -5.51
N GLN A 300 6.04 3.79 -5.22
CA GLN A 300 7.17 4.01 -6.14
C GLN A 300 7.09 3.06 -7.34
N VAL A 301 7.01 1.74 -7.12
CA VAL A 301 6.78 0.73 -8.17
C VAL A 301 5.50 1.01 -8.98
N THR A 302 4.44 1.53 -8.34
CA THR A 302 3.22 1.94 -9.04
C THR A 302 3.41 3.18 -9.91
N HIS A 303 4.33 4.08 -9.55
CA HIS A 303 4.68 5.24 -10.36
C HIS A 303 5.60 4.84 -11.51
N ASP A 304 6.78 4.32 -11.17
CA ASP A 304 7.93 4.23 -12.07
C ASP A 304 7.87 3.01 -12.99
N VAL A 305 7.15 1.96 -12.58
CA VAL A 305 6.94 0.75 -13.39
C VAL A 305 5.54 0.75 -14.00
N HIS A 306 4.48 0.65 -13.19
CA HIS A 306 3.12 0.41 -13.70
C HIS A 306 2.52 1.63 -14.42
N TYR A 307 2.57 2.81 -13.80
CA TYR A 307 2.01 4.03 -14.38
C TYR A 307 2.83 4.53 -15.59
N GLU A 308 4.17 4.56 -15.52
CA GLU A 308 4.98 4.94 -16.68
C GLU A 308 4.83 3.97 -17.86
N THR A 309 4.71 2.66 -17.62
CA THR A 309 4.38 1.70 -18.69
C THR A 309 3.04 2.02 -19.36
N TYR A 310 2.01 2.34 -18.58
CA TYR A 310 0.71 2.79 -19.12
C TYR A 310 0.83 4.12 -19.89
N ARG A 311 1.56 5.09 -19.34
CA ARG A 311 1.77 6.43 -19.90
C ARG A 311 2.48 6.38 -21.24
N VAL A 312 3.57 5.61 -21.35
CA VAL A 312 4.27 5.37 -22.63
C VAL A 312 3.32 4.77 -23.66
N GLN A 313 2.57 3.72 -23.32
CA GLN A 313 1.61 3.09 -24.24
C GLN A 313 0.53 4.07 -24.72
N ARG A 314 -0.05 4.88 -23.82
CA ARG A 314 -1.09 5.87 -24.17
C ARG A 314 -0.53 7.01 -25.03
N LEU A 315 0.65 7.52 -24.74
CA LEU A 315 1.29 8.59 -25.52
C LEU A 315 1.69 8.10 -26.92
N THR A 316 2.25 6.89 -27.05
CA THR A 316 2.56 6.29 -28.36
C THR A 316 1.29 6.04 -29.17
N ALA A 317 0.23 5.47 -28.59
CA ALA A 317 -1.05 5.29 -29.28
C ALA A 317 -1.68 6.62 -29.70
N GLY A 318 -1.58 7.66 -28.88
CA GLY A 318 -2.04 9.01 -29.21
C GLY A 318 -1.28 9.64 -30.38
N ALA A 319 0.04 9.45 -30.44
CA ALA A 319 0.87 9.91 -31.54
C ALA A 319 0.54 9.19 -32.86
N VAL A 320 0.28 7.88 -32.83
CA VAL A 320 -0.13 7.09 -34.01
C VAL A 320 -1.51 7.50 -34.55
N HIS A 321 -2.35 8.16 -33.76
CA HIS A 321 -3.60 8.77 -34.24
C HIS A 321 -3.47 10.22 -34.76
N GLN A 322 -2.25 10.80 -34.75
CA GLN A 322 -1.97 12.12 -35.34
C GLN A 322 -0.88 12.07 -36.43
N GLY A 323 -0.08 11.00 -36.50
CA GLY A 323 0.92 10.76 -37.54
C GLY A 323 0.39 9.91 -38.70
N GLY A 324 0.79 10.25 -39.93
CA GLY A 324 0.56 9.43 -41.12
C GLY A 324 1.36 8.11 -41.13
N PRO A 325 1.13 7.22 -42.11
CA PRO A 325 1.64 5.85 -42.09
C PRO A 325 3.16 5.77 -42.34
N ASN A 326 3.95 5.72 -41.25
CA ASN A 326 5.34 5.26 -41.20
C ASN A 326 5.76 4.94 -39.74
N GLY A 327 5.00 4.03 -39.08
CA GLY A 327 5.13 3.76 -37.64
C GLY A 327 6.05 2.60 -37.23
N SER A 328 6.52 1.78 -38.15
CA SER A 328 7.19 0.48 -37.87
C SER A 328 8.54 0.59 -37.15
N ASP A 329 9.29 1.66 -37.41
CA ASP A 329 10.74 1.67 -37.11
C ASP A 329 11.03 2.16 -35.68
N LEU A 330 10.04 2.80 -35.04
CA LEU A 330 10.13 3.34 -33.68
C LEU A 330 9.99 2.26 -32.60
N GLU A 331 9.10 1.27 -32.77
CA GLU A 331 8.93 0.19 -31.79
C GLU A 331 10.23 -0.60 -31.60
N THR A 332 10.80 -1.09 -32.70
CA THR A 332 12.04 -1.90 -32.71
C THR A 332 13.21 -1.16 -32.03
N THR A 333 13.29 0.16 -32.24
CA THR A 333 14.34 1.02 -31.67
C THR A 333 14.16 1.23 -30.16
N LEU A 334 12.92 1.38 -29.68
CA LEU A 334 12.62 1.57 -28.25
C LEU A 334 12.76 0.28 -27.44
N TRP A 335 12.27 -0.86 -27.95
CA TRP A 335 12.48 -2.17 -27.31
C TRP A 335 13.97 -2.54 -27.20
N SER A 336 14.78 -2.09 -28.15
CA SER A 336 16.24 -2.27 -28.10
C SER A 336 16.88 -1.43 -26.99
N LYS A 337 16.47 -0.16 -26.81
CA LYS A 337 16.97 0.70 -25.73
C LYS A 337 16.55 0.23 -24.33
N LEU A 338 15.31 -0.23 -24.17
CA LEU A 338 14.80 -0.80 -22.90
C LEU A 338 15.49 -2.11 -22.49
N LYS A 339 16.07 -2.85 -23.44
CA LYS A 339 16.95 -3.99 -23.14
C LYS A 339 18.37 -3.55 -22.79
N ALA A 340 18.92 -2.57 -23.51
CA ALA A 340 20.26 -2.06 -23.27
C ALA A 340 20.45 -1.47 -21.85
N THR A 341 19.45 -0.78 -21.29
CA THR A 341 19.50 -0.28 -19.91
C THR A 341 19.41 -1.39 -18.84
N LYS A 342 19.05 -2.63 -19.20
CA LYS A 342 19.12 -3.80 -18.31
C LYS A 342 20.38 -4.66 -18.55
N SER A 343 21.36 -4.20 -19.32
CA SER A 343 22.57 -4.98 -19.67
C SER A 343 23.88 -4.21 -19.49
N CYS A 344 24.10 -3.65 -18.29
CA CYS A 344 25.44 -3.27 -17.83
C CYS A 344 25.98 -4.39 -16.92
N PRO A 345 27.04 -5.14 -17.30
CA PRO A 345 27.70 -6.07 -16.40
C PRO A 345 28.61 -5.31 -15.42
N ASN A 346 28.59 -5.70 -14.15
CA ASN A 346 29.59 -5.22 -13.19
C ASN A 346 30.96 -5.83 -13.53
N SER A 347 31.99 -4.97 -13.52
CA SER A 347 33.42 -5.32 -13.51
C SER A 347 34.01 -5.07 -12.13
#